data_AF-A0A534WUP3-F1
#
_entry.id   AF-A0A534WUP3-F1
#
_cell.length_a   1.000
_cell.length_b   1.000
_cell.length_c   1.000
_cell.angle_alpha   90.00
_cell.angle_beta   90.00
_cell.angle_gamma   90.00
#
_symmetry.space_group_name_H-M   'P 1'
#
loop_
_entity.id
_entity.type
_entity.pdbx_description
1 polymer ?
#
loop_
_entity_poly.entity_id
_entity_poly.type
_entity_poly.pdbx_seq_one_letter_code
_entity_poly.pdbx_strand_id
1 'polypeptide(L)' 'MLDGSAKFELACRRCAMRLMVDRIRVAEVAAMVDHLREHHPELGVSASAPLGNVFEHYRVRPTQR' A
#
# COMPACT_ATOMS: atom_id res chain seq x y z
N MET A 1 -28.99 -0.66 6.85
CA MET A 1 -27.63 -0.63 7.42
C MET A 1 -26.73 -1.42 6.49
N LEU A 2 -25.89 -0.76 5.68
CA LEU A 2 -24.95 -1.45 4.79
C LEU A 2 -23.74 -1.86 5.62
N ASP A 3 -23.87 -3.02 6.26
CA ASP A 3 -22.77 -3.69 6.96
C ASP A 3 -21.87 -4.35 5.90
N GLY A 4 -20.80 -3.68 5.50
CA GLY A 4 -19.98 -4.15 4.37
C GLY A 4 -18.95 -3.12 3.92
N SER A 5 -18.04 -2.74 4.81
CA SER A 5 -16.95 -1.85 4.45
C SER A 5 -16.05 -2.56 3.44
N ALA A 6 -16.04 -2.06 2.19
CA ALA A 6 -15.18 -2.57 1.14
C ALA A 6 -13.72 -2.43 1.58
N LYS A 7 -13.02 -3.56 1.78
CA LYS A 7 -11.59 -3.55 2.10
C LYS A 7 -10.80 -3.51 0.80
N PHE A 8 -9.63 -2.89 0.86
CA PHE A 8 -8.62 -2.89 -0.18
C PHE A 8 -7.48 -3.78 0.29
N GLU A 9 -7.10 -4.74 -0.54
CA GLU A 9 -5.84 -5.44 -0.42
C GLU A 9 -4.76 -4.63 -1.15
N LEU A 10 -3.73 -4.23 -0.41
CA LEU A 10 -2.50 -3.64 -0.92
C LEU A 10 -1.44 -4.73 -0.91
N ALA A 11 -1.05 -5.23 -2.08
CA ALA A 11 0.03 -6.20 -2.19
C ALA A 11 1.29 -5.55 -2.75
N CYS A 12 2.42 -5.68 -2.08
CA CYS A 12 3.70 -5.27 -2.65
C CYS A 12 3.99 -6.14 -3.89
N ARG A 13 4.44 -5.52 -4.98
CA ARG A 13 4.77 -6.24 -6.23
C ARG A 13 6.10 -6.98 -6.16
N ARG A 14 6.95 -6.64 -5.19
CA ARG A 14 8.34 -7.13 -5.08
C ARG A 14 8.51 -8.21 -4.02
N CYS A 15 7.67 -8.25 -2.99
CA CYS A 15 7.75 -9.23 -1.91
C CYS A 15 6.37 -9.78 -1.54
N ALA A 16 6.32 -10.68 -0.55
CA ALA A 16 5.08 -11.32 -0.10
C ALA A 16 4.21 -10.43 0.82
N MET A 17 4.59 -9.17 1.06
CA MET A 17 3.84 -8.25 1.91
C MET A 17 2.45 -7.96 1.34
N ARG A 18 1.44 -8.09 2.20
CA ARG A 18 0.05 -7.75 1.91
C ARG A 18 -0.56 -7.04 3.10
N LEU A 19 -1.29 -5.96 2.83
CA LEU A 19 -1.98 -5.16 3.83
C LEU A 19 -3.45 -5.04 3.45
N MET A 20 -4.35 -5.38 4.37
CA MET A 20 -5.79 -5.17 4.19
C MET A 20 -6.23 -3.91 4.92
N VAL A 21 -6.71 -2.92 4.16
CA VAL A 21 -7.13 -1.63 4.69
C VAL A 21 -8.56 -1.34 4.33
N ASP A 22 -9.32 -0.71 5.23
CA ASP A 22 -10.67 -0.23 4.91
C ASP A 22 -10.63 0.97 3.95
N ARG A 23 -9.63 1.84 4.14
CA ARG A 23 -9.37 3.02 3.32
C ARG A 23 -7.88 3.30 3.31
N ILE A 24 -7.36 3.74 2.17
CA ILE A 24 -5.98 4.18 2.06
C ILE A 24 -5.89 5.62 2.56
N ARG A 25 -5.28 5.81 3.73
CA ARG A 25 -5.05 7.12 4.34
C ARG A 25 -3.55 7.44 4.34
N VAL A 26 -3.20 8.67 4.71
CA VAL A 26 -1.80 9.12 4.82
C VAL A 26 -0.96 8.18 5.71
N ALA A 27 -1.52 7.66 6.80
CA ALA A 27 -0.82 6.70 7.67
C ALA A 27 -0.48 5.37 6.96
N GLU A 28 -1.42 4.82 6.18
CA GLU A 28 -1.18 3.60 5.40
C GLU A 28 -0.12 3.83 4.33
N VAL A 29 -0.16 4.99 3.66
CA VAL A 29 0.87 5.36 2.69
C VAL A 29 2.23 5.49 3.37
N ALA A 30 2.30 6.11 4.56
CA ALA A 30 3.55 6.23 5.30
C ALA A 30 4.13 4.84 5.63
N ALA A 31 3.29 3.90 6.06
CA ALA A 31 3.70 2.51 6.29
C ALA A 31 4.15 1.81 4.98
N MET A 32 3.49 2.08 3.86
CA MET A 32 3.90 1.57 2.56
C MET A 32 5.28 2.11 2.13
N VAL A 33 5.54 3.40 2.37
CA VAL A 33 6.83 4.05 2.08
C VAL A 33 7.93 3.48 2.96
N ASP A 34 7.66 3.34 4.27
CA ASP A 34 8.61 2.77 5.23
C ASP A 34 8.98 1.34 4.84
N HIS A 35 7.99 0.51 4.52
CA HIS A 35 8.19 -0.83 4.00
C HIS A 35 9.09 -0.85 2.75
N LEU A 36 8.82 0.01 1.76
CA LEU A 36 9.65 0.08 0.55
C LEU A 36 11.09 0.50 0.87
N ARG A 37 11.28 1.40 1.84
CA ARG A 37 12.63 1.85 2.23
C ARG A 37 13.41 0.77 2.97
N GLU A 38 12.76 0.02 3.84
CA GLU A 38 13.41 -1.03 4.63
C GLU A 38 13.65 -2.31 3.82
N HIS A 39 12.65 -2.74 3.05
CA HIS A 39 12.70 -4.04 2.35
C HIS A 39 13.12 -3.94 0.89
N HIS A 40 13.04 -2.76 0.29
CA HIS A 40 13.35 -2.52 -1.12
C HIS A 40 14.21 -1.26 -1.33
N PRO A 41 15.35 -1.13 -0.63
CA PRO A 41 16.20 0.06 -0.73
C PRO A 41 16.68 0.33 -2.17
N GLU A 42 16.75 -0.69 -3.03
CA GLU A 42 17.07 -0.56 -4.45
C GLU A 42 16.10 0.33 -5.24
N LEU A 43 14.89 0.57 -4.73
CA LEU A 43 13.89 1.42 -5.39
C LEU A 43 14.13 2.92 -5.15
N GLY A 44 15.00 3.29 -4.21
CA GLY A 44 15.32 4.70 -3.93
C GLY A 44 14.11 5.54 -3.47
N VAL A 45 13.08 4.91 -2.92
CA VAL A 45 11.84 5.58 -2.50
C VAL A 45 12.15 6.51 -1.34
N SER A 46 11.98 7.82 -1.56
CA SER A 46 12.19 8.83 -0.53
C SER A 46 10.97 8.94 0.40
N ALA A 47 11.16 9.41 1.63
CA ALA A 47 10.06 9.66 2.57
C ALA A 47 9.01 10.65 2.02
N SER A 48 9.44 11.55 1.13
CA SER A 48 8.61 12.53 0.43
C SER A 48 8.21 12.08 -0.99
N ALA A 49 8.28 10.78 -1.29
CA ALA A 49 7.92 10.27 -2.61
C ALA A 49 6.44 10.60 -2.92
N PRO A 50 6.13 11.02 -4.17
CA PRO A 50 4.76 11.26 -4.56
C PRO A 50 3.96 9.95 -4.50
N LEU A 51 2.68 10.04 -4.15
CA LEU A 51 1.79 8.88 -4.00
C LEU A 51 1.82 7.95 -5.22
N GLY A 52 1.88 8.51 -6.44
CA GLY A 52 1.97 7.75 -7.67
C GLY A 52 3.16 6.79 -7.72
N ASN A 53 4.33 7.24 -7.23
CA ASN A 53 5.55 6.44 -7.16
C ASN A 53 5.44 5.33 -6.10
N VAL A 54 4.72 5.58 -4.99
CA VAL A 54 4.45 4.51 -4.01
C VAL A 54 3.52 3.47 -4.61
N PHE A 55 2.42 3.91 -5.23
CA PHE A 55 1.42 3.00 -5.81
C PHE A 55 1.90 2.23 -7.05
N GLU A 56 2.97 2.64 -7.72
CA GLU A 56 3.56 1.84 -8.81
C GLU A 56 4.10 0.50 -8.29
N HIS A 57 4.56 0.47 -7.03
CA HIS A 57 5.16 -0.70 -6.39
C HIS A 57 4.13 -1.57 -5.66
N TYR A 58 2.88 -1.11 -5.58
CA TYR A 58 1.79 -1.86 -4.98
C TYR A 58 0.72 -2.23 -6.01
N ARG A 59 0.03 -3.32 -5.74
CA ARG A 59 -1.19 -3.72 -6.43
C ARG A 59 -2.33 -3.52 -5.47
N VAL A 60 -3.24 -2.60 -5.81
CA VAL A 60 -4.46 -2.37 -5.05
C VAL A 60 -5.56 -3.25 -5.64
N ARG A 61 -6.17 -4.10 -4.82
CA ARG A 61 -7.32 -4.92 -5.21
C ARG A 61 -8.48 -4.62 -4.26
N PRO A 62 -9.67 -4.26 -4.78
CA PRO A 62 -10.86 -4.29 -3.94
C PRO A 62 -11.13 -5.75 -3.55
N THR A 63 -11.27 -6.02 -2.26
CA THR A 63 -11.81 -7.31 -1.82
C THR A 63 -13.31 -7.23 -2.04
N GLN A 64 -13.80 -7.77 -3.16
CA GLN A 64 -15.24 -7.90 -3.37
C GLN A 64 -15.81 -8.86 -2.33
N ARG A 65 -16.98 -8.49 -1.79
CA ARG A 65 -17.85 -9.41 -1.05
C ARG A 65 -18.61 -10.28 -2.04
#